data_AF-A0A378LQ91-F1
#
_entry.id   AF-A0A378LQ91-F1
#
_cell.length_a   1.000
_cell.length_b   1.000
_cell.length_c   1.000
_cell.angle_alpha   90.00
_cell.angle_beta   90.00
_cell.angle_gamma   90.00
#
_symmetry.space_group_name_H-M   'P 1'
#
loop_
_entity.id
_entity.type
_entity.pdbx_description
1 polymer ?
#
loop_
_entity_poly.entity_id
_entity_poly.type
_entity_poly.pdbx_seq_one_letter_code
_entity_poly.pdbx_strand_id
1 'polypeptide(L)'
;MRALRELSYKSMPNQYSKIRDVHHAQKPSILWGTLSGNYWRHRSMGETIHHATDDLKFKELQTHAAENLKLWEKQKIAPPHKVEVVHRDFGDVALEMTKKHGKIYPILNMANSLFPGGAALEGGSAQEESLWHRSSCVRSLLSTKGIFYDEKRGCFLYDKNFRNLVNGQEKMSPEELESLGRRLGIEIPAAYKVFIGEEPQVYFRGPEILFPTSLEDATSGKQFVADSALSYAFLPKHQIFPFFELRSAAPELVTRKIDSNDKEAVSEYTQDLSRRIAAQLDTLLEKGKTNAILGAWGCGSFKNDPELVARIYRKEIEKRAQHFQHLVFPIIDVENVTNFQVFKKYLDGLELGHLAEKTHSQNKTPYNRYSLYASDQKENVPSQEETKSRCTLL
;
A
#
# COMPACT_ATOMS: atom_id res chain seq x y z
N MET A 1 0.13 -50.56 -2.40
CA MET A 1 -0.71 -49.38 -2.70
C MET A 1 0.03 -48.04 -2.56
N ARG A 2 1.31 -47.94 -2.96
CA ARG A 2 2.07 -46.66 -2.93
C ARG A 2 2.52 -46.19 -4.32
N ALA A 3 2.33 -47.03 -5.35
CA ALA A 3 2.78 -46.81 -6.73
C ALA A 3 1.69 -46.31 -7.70
N LEU A 4 0.47 -46.04 -7.22
CA LEU A 4 -0.68 -45.61 -8.05
C LEU A 4 -1.10 -44.15 -7.80
N ARG A 5 -0.42 -43.41 -6.92
CA ARG A 5 -0.67 -41.96 -6.72
C ARG A 5 0.25 -41.05 -7.53
N GLU A 6 1.23 -41.59 -8.25
CA GLU A 6 2.15 -40.81 -9.08
C GLU A 6 1.71 -40.69 -10.55
N LEU A 7 0.59 -41.27 -10.95
CA LEU A 7 0.10 -41.29 -12.34
C LEU A 7 -1.17 -40.47 -12.60
N SER A 8 -1.36 -39.36 -11.89
CA SER A 8 -2.27 -38.31 -12.36
C SER A 8 -1.94 -36.89 -11.85
N TYR A 9 -0.66 -36.50 -11.82
CA TYR A 9 -0.36 -35.07 -11.96
C TYR A 9 -0.32 -34.75 -13.45
N LYS A 10 -1.50 -34.74 -14.09
CA LYS A 10 -1.65 -33.99 -15.33
C LYS A 10 -1.37 -32.54 -14.93
N SER A 11 -0.23 -31.99 -15.35
CA SER A 11 0.00 -30.56 -15.19
C SER A 11 -1.19 -29.87 -15.84
N MET A 12 -2.04 -29.27 -15.00
CA MET A 12 -3.04 -28.33 -15.48
C MET A 12 -2.28 -27.35 -16.40
N PRO A 13 -2.82 -26.98 -17.57
CA PRO A 13 -2.21 -25.92 -18.37
C PRO A 13 -1.89 -24.77 -17.40
N ASN A 14 -0.58 -24.48 -17.31
CA ASN A 14 0.00 -23.70 -16.23
C ASN A 14 -0.87 -22.46 -16.00
N GLN A 15 -1.62 -22.43 -14.88
CA GLN A 15 -2.64 -21.40 -14.62
C GLN A 15 -2.07 -19.99 -14.79
N TYR A 16 -0.76 -19.87 -14.60
CA TYR A 16 0.01 -18.63 -14.66
C TYR A 16 0.82 -18.43 -15.94
N SER A 17 0.61 -19.22 -17.00
CA SER A 17 1.36 -19.08 -18.27
C SER A 17 1.25 -17.67 -18.83
N LYS A 18 0.05 -17.09 -18.80
CA LYS A 18 -0.20 -15.71 -19.27
C LYS A 18 0.68 -14.67 -18.55
N ILE A 19 0.95 -14.84 -17.25
CA ILE A 19 1.84 -13.93 -16.51
C ILE A 19 3.27 -14.01 -17.08
N ARG A 20 3.75 -15.23 -17.34
CA ARG A 20 5.08 -15.45 -17.92
C ARG A 20 5.16 -14.89 -19.33
N ASP A 21 4.13 -15.09 -20.14
CA ASP A 21 4.05 -14.56 -21.51
C ASP A 21 4.14 -13.04 -21.54
N VAL A 22 3.37 -12.35 -20.68
CA VAL A 22 3.41 -10.88 -20.55
C VAL A 22 4.79 -10.40 -20.11
N HIS A 23 5.36 -11.03 -19.09
CA HIS A 23 6.70 -10.69 -18.63
C HIS A 23 7.75 -10.84 -19.73
N HIS A 24 7.71 -11.93 -20.51
CA HIS A 24 8.62 -12.13 -21.63
C HIS A 24 8.42 -11.10 -22.75
N ALA A 25 7.17 -10.74 -23.05
CA ALA A 25 6.85 -9.73 -24.06
C ALA A 25 7.31 -8.32 -23.68
N GLN A 26 7.33 -8.00 -22.38
CA GLN A 26 7.76 -6.71 -21.82
C GLN A 26 9.28 -6.60 -21.59
N LYS A 27 10.07 -7.48 -22.21
CA LYS A 27 11.54 -7.46 -22.09
C LYS A 27 12.10 -6.11 -22.61
N PRO A 28 12.86 -5.36 -21.79
CA PRO A 28 13.45 -4.10 -22.22
C PRO A 28 14.36 -4.27 -23.45
N SER A 29 14.33 -3.30 -24.37
CA SER A 29 15.21 -3.30 -25.54
C SER A 29 16.69 -3.18 -25.13
N ILE A 30 17.60 -3.82 -25.87
CA ILE A 30 19.02 -3.98 -25.47
C ILE A 30 19.73 -2.62 -25.26
N LEU A 31 19.44 -1.64 -26.12
CA LEU A 31 20.03 -0.29 -26.07
C LEU A 31 19.53 0.55 -24.87
N TRP A 32 18.24 0.47 -24.53
CA TRP A 32 17.66 1.25 -23.43
C TRP A 32 17.72 0.53 -22.08
N GLY A 33 17.70 -0.80 -22.07
CA GLY A 33 17.68 -1.63 -20.85
C GLY A 33 19.03 -1.71 -20.12
N THR A 34 20.14 -1.55 -20.83
CA THR A 34 21.50 -1.52 -20.27
C THR A 34 21.82 -0.18 -19.60
N LEU A 35 21.36 0.93 -20.17
CA LEU A 35 21.56 2.29 -19.63
C LEU A 35 20.58 2.65 -18.50
N SER A 36 19.37 2.09 -18.49
CA SER A 36 18.35 2.35 -17.45
C SER A 36 18.49 1.46 -16.20
N GLY A 37 19.16 0.32 -16.31
CA GLY A 37 19.18 -0.73 -15.28
C GLY A 37 17.95 -1.65 -15.32
N ASN A 38 17.05 -1.49 -16.28
CA ASN A 38 15.80 -2.27 -16.33
C ASN A 38 16.03 -3.74 -16.69
N TYR A 39 17.14 -4.08 -17.36
CA TYR A 39 17.38 -5.45 -17.82
C TYR A 39 17.62 -6.45 -16.67
N TRP A 40 18.44 -6.09 -15.68
CA TRP A 40 18.71 -6.98 -14.56
C TRP A 40 17.50 -7.07 -13.63
N ARG A 41 16.74 -5.98 -13.46
CA ARG A 41 15.45 -6.00 -12.75
C ARG A 41 14.47 -6.92 -13.45
N HIS A 42 14.29 -6.78 -14.76
CA HIS A 42 13.46 -7.68 -15.57
C HIS A 42 13.84 -9.16 -15.34
N ARG A 43 15.12 -9.52 -15.48
CA ARG A 43 15.60 -10.88 -15.17
C ARG A 43 15.26 -11.30 -13.74
N SER A 44 15.47 -10.41 -12.79
CA SER A 44 15.18 -10.66 -11.39
C SER A 44 13.68 -10.86 -11.13
N MET A 45 12.79 -10.17 -11.85
CA MET A 45 11.34 -10.41 -11.78
C MET A 45 10.99 -11.79 -12.32
N GLY A 46 11.67 -12.26 -13.36
CA GLY A 46 11.52 -13.61 -13.90
C GLY A 46 11.70 -14.70 -12.83
N GLU A 47 12.71 -14.57 -11.97
CA GLU A 47 12.95 -15.48 -10.84
C GLU A 47 11.82 -15.46 -9.80
N THR A 48 11.30 -14.26 -9.50
CA THR A 48 10.15 -14.08 -8.62
C THR A 48 8.90 -14.73 -9.20
N ILE A 49 8.60 -14.47 -10.48
CA ILE A 49 7.47 -15.09 -11.19
C ILE A 49 7.62 -16.60 -11.18
N HIS A 50 8.81 -17.13 -11.45
CA HIS A 50 9.05 -18.56 -11.45
C HIS A 50 8.69 -19.20 -10.10
N HIS A 51 9.19 -18.65 -8.98
CA HIS A 51 8.91 -19.19 -7.65
C HIS A 51 7.47 -18.95 -7.18
N ALA A 52 6.86 -17.83 -7.57
CA ALA A 52 5.49 -17.50 -7.19
C ALA A 52 4.44 -18.25 -8.02
N THR A 53 4.77 -18.70 -9.24
CA THR A 53 3.80 -19.33 -10.17
C THR A 53 4.02 -20.81 -10.40
N ASP A 54 5.17 -21.37 -9.99
CA ASP A 54 5.35 -22.82 -9.89
C ASP A 54 4.72 -23.35 -8.59
N ASP A 55 3.81 -24.31 -8.71
CA ASP A 55 3.01 -24.79 -7.56
C ASP A 55 3.85 -25.42 -6.45
N LEU A 56 4.91 -26.16 -6.81
CA LEU A 56 5.77 -26.84 -5.84
C LEU A 56 6.63 -25.82 -5.10
N LYS A 57 7.27 -24.90 -5.83
CA LYS A 57 8.08 -23.82 -5.25
C LYS A 57 7.23 -22.89 -4.39
N PHE A 58 6.05 -22.50 -4.87
CA PHE A 58 5.17 -21.63 -4.09
C PHE A 58 4.69 -22.32 -2.81
N LYS A 59 4.37 -23.62 -2.87
CA LYS A 59 4.02 -24.40 -1.68
C LYS A 59 5.18 -24.49 -0.68
N GLU A 60 6.42 -24.61 -1.15
CA GLU A 60 7.61 -24.54 -0.29
C GLU A 60 7.72 -23.18 0.41
N LEU A 61 7.53 -22.08 -0.34
CA LEU A 61 7.51 -20.73 0.23
C LEU A 61 6.41 -20.56 1.29
N GLN A 62 5.19 -21.01 1.01
CA GLN A 62 4.08 -20.97 1.97
C GLN A 62 4.37 -21.79 3.23
N THR A 63 4.99 -22.97 3.07
CA THR A 63 5.36 -23.84 4.19
C THR A 63 6.36 -23.13 5.10
N HIS A 64 7.44 -22.58 4.54
CA HIS A 64 8.42 -21.83 5.31
C HIS A 64 7.83 -20.59 5.99
N ALA A 65 7.00 -19.82 5.28
CA ALA A 65 6.31 -18.67 5.87
C ALA A 65 5.45 -19.05 7.09
N ALA A 66 4.66 -20.12 6.96
CA ALA A 66 3.77 -20.59 8.03
C ALA A 66 4.55 -21.20 9.22
N GLU A 67 5.58 -21.99 8.96
CA GLU A 67 6.44 -22.58 9.99
C GLU A 67 7.21 -21.51 10.77
N ASN A 68 7.78 -20.53 10.07
CA ASN A 68 8.48 -19.41 10.71
C ASN A 68 7.53 -18.61 11.60
N LEU A 69 6.34 -18.25 11.12
CA LEU A 69 5.35 -17.55 11.93
C LEU A 69 4.98 -18.33 13.19
N LYS A 70 4.71 -19.64 13.06
CA LYS A 70 4.41 -20.52 14.20
C LYS A 70 5.56 -20.60 15.20
N LEU A 71 6.81 -20.52 14.75
CA LEU A 71 7.98 -20.46 15.63
C LEU A 71 8.08 -19.11 16.35
N TRP A 72 7.88 -18.01 15.62
CA TRP A 72 7.94 -16.66 16.16
C TRP A 72 6.81 -16.36 17.15
N GLU A 73 5.62 -16.92 16.94
CA GLU A 73 4.49 -16.83 17.88
C GLU A 73 4.80 -17.39 19.28
N LYS A 74 5.75 -18.33 19.39
CA LYS A 74 6.17 -18.90 20.69
C LYS A 74 7.03 -17.94 21.52
N GLN A 75 7.70 -16.98 20.86
CA GLN A 75 8.62 -16.03 21.48
C GLN A 75 8.14 -14.58 21.31
N LYS A 76 6.87 -14.40 20.94
CA LYS A 76 6.32 -13.08 20.61
C LYS A 76 6.26 -12.18 21.84
N ILE A 77 6.50 -10.90 21.60
CA ILE A 77 6.15 -9.82 22.53
C ILE A 77 5.00 -9.00 21.97
N ALA A 78 4.18 -8.39 22.82
CA ALA A 78 3.09 -7.54 22.37
C ALA A 78 3.63 -6.34 21.57
N PRO A 79 3.02 -5.98 20.42
CA PRO A 79 3.34 -4.72 19.75
C PRO A 79 3.10 -3.52 20.67
N PRO A 80 3.94 -2.48 20.58
CA PRO A 80 3.74 -1.26 21.33
C PRO A 80 2.46 -0.56 20.87
N HIS A 81 1.97 0.38 21.68
CA HIS A 81 0.79 1.19 21.39
C HIS A 81 1.18 2.57 20.84
N LYS A 82 1.84 2.61 19.68
CA LYS A 82 2.34 3.87 19.09
C LYS A 82 2.52 3.79 17.58
N VAL A 83 2.72 4.96 16.99
CA VAL A 83 3.28 5.10 15.65
C VAL A 83 4.81 5.16 15.73
N GLU A 84 5.51 4.41 14.88
CA GLU A 84 6.97 4.47 14.73
C GLU A 84 7.34 4.93 13.31
N VAL A 85 8.21 5.93 13.18
CA VAL A 85 8.79 6.33 11.89
C VAL A 85 10.28 6.00 11.88
N VAL A 86 10.69 5.12 10.96
CA VAL A 86 12.04 4.55 10.94
C VAL A 86 12.70 4.73 9.57
N HIS A 87 14.00 5.05 9.57
CA HIS A 87 14.79 5.23 8.35
C HIS A 87 15.35 3.90 7.86
N ARG A 88 14.48 3.01 7.38
CA ARG A 88 14.79 1.61 7.02
C ARG A 88 13.89 1.12 5.88
N ASP A 89 14.32 0.04 5.23
CA ASP A 89 13.54 -0.65 4.19
C ASP A 89 12.25 -1.24 4.76
N PHE A 90 11.16 -1.13 3.99
CA PHE A 90 9.84 -1.56 4.43
C PHE A 90 9.72 -3.08 4.61
N GLY A 91 10.41 -3.87 3.78
CA GLY A 91 10.40 -5.33 3.87
C GLY A 91 11.20 -5.84 5.07
N ASP A 92 12.36 -5.23 5.34
CA ASP A 92 13.18 -5.56 6.50
C ASP A 92 12.47 -5.23 7.81
N VAL A 93 11.80 -4.07 7.87
CA VAL A 93 10.97 -3.69 9.01
C VAL A 93 9.76 -4.62 9.14
N ALA A 94 9.09 -4.97 8.04
CA ALA A 94 7.97 -5.92 8.09
C ALA A 94 8.39 -7.30 8.60
N LEU A 95 9.55 -7.82 8.17
CA LEU A 95 10.13 -9.06 8.68
C LEU A 95 10.40 -8.96 10.18
N GLU A 96 11.06 -7.90 10.62
CA GLU A 96 11.37 -7.69 12.04
C GLU A 96 10.11 -7.63 12.89
N MET A 97 9.10 -6.85 12.49
CA MET A 97 7.85 -6.70 13.24
C MET A 97 7.06 -8.01 13.27
N THR A 98 6.99 -8.72 12.15
CA THR A 98 6.32 -10.03 12.05
C THR A 98 6.98 -11.05 12.97
N LYS A 99 8.32 -11.11 12.95
CA LYS A 99 9.12 -12.00 13.80
C LYS A 99 9.03 -11.65 15.28
N LYS A 100 9.14 -10.38 15.63
CA LYS A 100 9.13 -9.90 17.02
C LYS A 100 7.77 -10.07 17.69
N HIS A 101 6.69 -9.86 16.93
CA HIS A 101 5.33 -9.85 17.46
C HIS A 101 4.52 -11.11 17.15
N GLY A 102 5.05 -12.02 16.32
CA GLY A 102 4.33 -13.23 15.91
C GLY A 102 2.96 -12.88 15.32
N LYS A 103 2.88 -11.80 14.53
CA LYS A 103 1.66 -11.30 13.91
C LYS A 103 1.93 -10.98 12.45
N ILE A 104 0.97 -11.29 11.58
CA ILE A 104 1.02 -10.92 10.17
C ILE A 104 0.64 -9.44 10.03
N TYR A 105 1.55 -8.63 9.48
CA TYR A 105 1.29 -7.22 9.21
C TYR A 105 0.73 -7.04 7.79
N PRO A 106 -0.34 -6.25 7.61
CA PRO A 106 -0.63 -5.61 6.33
C PRO A 106 0.50 -4.67 5.93
N ILE A 107 0.91 -4.74 4.67
CA ILE A 107 1.90 -3.84 4.06
C ILE A 107 1.18 -3.03 2.99
N LEU A 108 1.32 -1.71 3.06
CA LEU A 108 0.83 -0.80 2.03
C LEU A 108 1.63 -1.00 0.73
N ASN A 109 0.96 -1.51 -0.30
CA ASN A 109 1.36 -1.37 -1.68
C ASN A 109 0.92 0.02 -2.18
N MET A 110 1.88 0.91 -2.44
CA MET A 110 1.66 2.25 -2.97
C MET A 110 1.35 2.19 -4.46
N ALA A 111 0.16 1.69 -4.77
CA ALA A 111 -0.18 1.15 -6.08
C ALA A 111 -0.33 2.22 -7.17
N ASN A 112 -0.01 1.82 -8.40
CA ASN A 112 -0.49 2.48 -9.60
C ASN A 112 -2.02 2.32 -9.70
N SER A 113 -2.70 3.38 -10.16
CA SER A 113 -4.16 3.40 -10.25
C SER A 113 -4.75 2.56 -11.39
N LEU A 114 -3.93 2.09 -12.34
CA LEU A 114 -4.37 1.43 -13.58
C LEU A 114 -3.68 0.08 -13.79
N PHE A 115 -2.37 0.00 -13.55
CA PHE A 115 -1.54 -1.17 -13.82
C PHE A 115 -1.21 -1.89 -12.51
N PRO A 116 -1.72 -3.12 -12.27
CA PRO A 116 -1.35 -3.87 -11.07
C PRO A 116 0.16 -4.17 -11.08
N GLY A 117 0.86 -3.77 -10.01
CA GLY A 117 2.30 -3.95 -9.92
C GLY A 117 3.11 -2.89 -10.64
N GLY A 118 2.48 -1.81 -11.11
CA GLY A 118 3.14 -0.73 -11.82
C GLY A 118 3.97 -1.25 -13.00
N ALA A 119 5.25 -0.88 -13.03
CA ALA A 119 6.20 -1.32 -14.04
C ALA A 119 7.04 -2.54 -13.59
N ALA A 120 6.59 -3.35 -12.62
CA ALA A 120 7.39 -4.46 -12.07
C ALA A 120 7.81 -5.48 -13.13
N LEU A 121 6.91 -5.77 -14.07
CA LEU A 121 7.17 -6.69 -15.17
C LEU A 121 8.13 -6.10 -16.23
N GLU A 122 8.32 -4.77 -16.22
CA GLU A 122 9.19 -3.99 -17.12
C GLU A 122 10.52 -3.59 -16.45
N GLY A 123 10.67 -3.80 -15.14
CA GLY A 123 11.86 -3.46 -14.36
C GLY A 123 11.85 -2.08 -13.71
N GLY A 124 10.68 -1.57 -13.31
CA GLY A 124 10.56 -0.37 -12.47
C GLY A 124 11.17 -0.53 -11.07
N SER A 125 11.33 0.57 -10.35
CA SER A 125 12.04 0.61 -9.06
C SER A 125 11.34 1.44 -7.98
N ALA A 126 10.04 1.74 -8.13
CA ALA A 126 9.30 2.36 -7.04
C ALA A 126 8.90 1.30 -5.99
N GLN A 127 8.22 1.74 -4.93
CA GLN A 127 7.88 0.86 -3.82
C GLN A 127 6.98 -0.31 -4.23
N GLU A 128 6.00 -0.08 -5.12
CA GLU A 128 5.12 -1.14 -5.64
C GLU A 128 5.95 -2.20 -6.38
N GLU A 129 6.84 -1.80 -7.29
CA GLU A 129 7.68 -2.73 -8.03
C GLU A 129 8.61 -3.50 -7.09
N SER A 130 9.22 -2.83 -6.10
CA SER A 130 10.04 -3.49 -5.09
C SER A 130 9.25 -4.54 -4.30
N LEU A 131 8.01 -4.24 -3.88
CA LEU A 131 7.15 -5.21 -3.20
C LEU A 131 6.86 -6.41 -4.11
N TRP A 132 6.58 -6.18 -5.39
CA TRP A 132 6.29 -7.23 -6.36
C TRP A 132 7.51 -8.09 -6.68
N HIS A 133 8.70 -7.49 -6.80
CA HIS A 133 9.96 -8.22 -6.92
C HIS A 133 10.24 -9.12 -5.73
N ARG A 134 9.72 -8.80 -4.54
CA ARG A 134 10.10 -9.44 -3.27
C ARG A 134 9.07 -10.43 -2.73
N SER A 135 7.94 -10.57 -3.40
CA SER A 135 6.80 -11.31 -2.86
C SER A 135 5.98 -12.07 -3.92
N SER A 136 4.98 -12.80 -3.45
CA SER A 136 4.04 -13.54 -4.30
C SER A 136 2.91 -12.68 -4.89
N CYS A 137 2.94 -11.35 -4.73
CA CYS A 137 1.88 -10.44 -5.21
C CYS A 137 1.49 -10.65 -6.67
N VAL A 138 2.42 -11.10 -7.54
CA VAL A 138 2.13 -11.39 -8.95
C VAL A 138 1.00 -12.41 -9.15
N ARG A 139 0.76 -13.32 -8.20
CA ARG A 139 -0.36 -14.28 -8.25
C ARG A 139 -1.72 -13.59 -8.26
N SER A 140 -1.82 -12.40 -7.67
CA SER A 140 -3.04 -11.58 -7.64
C SER A 140 -3.57 -11.26 -9.03
N LEU A 141 -2.70 -11.20 -10.05
CA LEU A 141 -3.09 -10.89 -11.43
C LEU A 141 -4.18 -11.83 -11.96
N LEU A 142 -4.22 -13.08 -11.47
CA LEU A 142 -5.18 -14.09 -11.90
C LEU A 142 -6.14 -14.54 -10.78
N SER A 143 -5.85 -14.23 -9.52
CA SER A 143 -6.71 -14.62 -8.39
C SER A 143 -7.62 -13.50 -7.90
N THR A 144 -7.36 -12.24 -8.25
CA THR A 144 -8.12 -11.09 -7.77
C THR A 144 -9.17 -10.67 -8.79
N LYS A 145 -10.44 -10.74 -8.39
CA LYS A 145 -11.56 -10.22 -9.20
C LYS A 145 -11.37 -8.72 -9.44
N GLY A 146 -11.52 -8.31 -10.69
CA GLY A 146 -11.37 -6.91 -11.13
C GLY A 146 -10.00 -6.59 -11.76
N ILE A 147 -9.10 -7.58 -11.83
CA ILE A 147 -7.92 -7.55 -12.70
C ILE A 147 -8.22 -8.39 -13.94
N PHE A 148 -7.91 -7.87 -15.12
CA PHE A 148 -8.06 -8.60 -16.38
C PHE A 148 -6.85 -8.38 -17.29
N TYR A 149 -6.67 -9.27 -18.26
CA TYR A 149 -5.67 -9.12 -19.30
C TYR A 149 -6.28 -8.38 -20.51
N ASP A 150 -5.67 -7.26 -20.90
CA ASP A 150 -6.06 -6.51 -22.09
C ASP A 150 -5.25 -7.00 -23.29
N GLU A 151 -5.88 -7.79 -24.16
CA GLU A 151 -5.25 -8.37 -25.36
C GLU A 151 -4.72 -7.31 -26.34
N LYS A 152 -5.33 -6.10 -26.39
CA LYS A 152 -4.90 -5.04 -27.30
C LYS A 152 -3.62 -4.36 -26.83
N ARG A 153 -3.49 -4.16 -25.52
CA ARG A 153 -2.34 -3.51 -24.89
C ARG A 153 -1.27 -4.49 -24.43
N GLY A 154 -1.56 -5.79 -24.43
CA GLY A 154 -0.62 -6.82 -24.02
C GLY A 154 -0.23 -6.75 -22.55
N CYS A 155 -1.10 -6.22 -21.68
CA CYS A 155 -0.81 -6.02 -20.25
C CYS A 155 -2.04 -6.28 -19.37
N PHE A 156 -1.81 -6.41 -18.06
CA PHE A 156 -2.89 -6.51 -17.08
C PHE A 156 -3.38 -5.12 -16.65
N LEU A 157 -4.69 -4.98 -16.51
CA LEU A 157 -5.35 -3.74 -16.10
C LEU A 157 -6.37 -3.99 -14.99
N TYR A 158 -6.59 -2.95 -14.20
CA TYR A 158 -7.76 -2.85 -13.35
C TYR A 158 -9.01 -2.50 -14.15
N ASP A 159 -10.12 -3.18 -13.89
CA ASP A 159 -11.43 -2.75 -14.33
C ASP A 159 -11.88 -1.44 -13.63
N LYS A 160 -12.99 -0.85 -14.06
CA LYS A 160 -13.48 0.42 -13.48
C LYS A 160 -13.72 0.32 -11.96
N ASN A 161 -14.27 -0.79 -11.48
CA ASN A 161 -14.63 -0.94 -10.07
C ASN A 161 -13.38 -1.11 -9.21
N PHE A 162 -12.42 -1.91 -9.67
CA PHE A 162 -11.15 -2.07 -8.97
C PHE A 162 -10.34 -0.79 -8.96
N ARG A 163 -10.39 0.01 -10.03
CA ARG A 163 -9.81 1.37 -10.04
C ARG A 163 -10.43 2.27 -8.99
N ASN A 164 -11.77 2.27 -8.87
CA ASN A 164 -12.44 3.01 -7.80
C ASN A 164 -11.97 2.53 -6.42
N LEU A 165 -11.84 1.22 -6.22
CA LEU A 165 -11.39 0.61 -4.98
C LEU A 165 -9.95 1.06 -4.61
N VAL A 166 -8.97 0.93 -5.50
CA VAL A 166 -7.59 1.37 -5.19
C VAL A 166 -7.48 2.89 -5.03
N ASN A 167 -8.36 3.66 -5.69
CA ASN A 167 -8.48 5.11 -5.51
C ASN A 167 -9.29 5.51 -4.26
N GLY A 168 -9.69 4.55 -3.42
CA GLY A 168 -10.50 4.78 -2.21
C GLY A 168 -11.89 5.33 -2.48
N GLN A 169 -12.39 5.26 -3.72
CA GLN A 169 -13.68 5.83 -4.14
C GLN A 169 -14.84 4.86 -3.96
N GLU A 170 -14.54 3.58 -3.69
CA GLU A 170 -15.55 2.58 -3.35
C GLU A 170 -16.05 2.81 -1.91
N LYS A 171 -17.37 2.95 -1.75
CA LYS A 171 -18.00 3.05 -0.43
C LYS A 171 -18.02 1.68 0.25
N MET A 172 -17.94 1.67 1.57
CA MET A 172 -18.21 0.48 2.36
C MET A 172 -19.69 0.07 2.22
N SER A 173 -19.97 -1.23 2.20
CA SER A 173 -21.33 -1.76 2.22
C SER A 173 -21.98 -1.54 3.59
N PRO A 174 -23.32 -1.66 3.72
CA PRO A 174 -24.00 -1.56 5.02
C PRO A 174 -23.42 -2.52 6.07
N GLU A 175 -23.06 -3.74 5.68
CA GLU A 175 -22.48 -4.75 6.58
C GLU A 175 -21.06 -4.37 7.04
N GLU A 176 -20.26 -3.80 6.13
CA GLU A 176 -18.91 -3.29 6.45
C GLU A 176 -19.01 -2.07 7.39
N LEU A 177 -19.97 -1.16 7.17
CA LEU A 177 -20.22 -0.01 8.03
C LEU A 177 -20.69 -0.42 9.42
N GLU A 178 -21.59 -1.40 9.51
CA GLU A 178 -22.03 -1.96 10.80
C GLU A 178 -20.85 -2.62 11.55
N SER A 179 -20.03 -3.41 10.84
CA SER A 179 -18.84 -4.05 11.39
C SER A 179 -17.84 -3.02 11.93
N LEU A 180 -17.52 -2.01 11.13
CA LEU A 180 -16.63 -0.91 11.53
C LEU A 180 -17.23 -0.10 12.69
N GLY A 181 -18.52 0.23 12.62
CA GLY A 181 -19.24 0.97 13.66
C GLY A 181 -19.23 0.26 15.01
N ARG A 182 -19.46 -1.06 15.03
CA ARG A 182 -19.33 -1.87 16.25
C ARG A 182 -17.92 -1.81 16.85
N ARG A 183 -16.89 -1.83 16.01
CA ARG A 183 -15.49 -1.71 16.46
C ARG A 183 -15.20 -0.31 17.01
N LEU A 184 -15.70 0.73 16.36
CA LEU A 184 -15.47 2.12 16.78
C LEU A 184 -16.38 2.58 17.92
N GLY A 185 -17.44 1.81 18.23
CA GLY A 185 -18.45 2.16 19.21
C GLY A 185 -19.30 3.38 18.79
N ILE A 186 -19.46 3.60 17.48
CA ILE A 186 -20.21 4.71 16.89
C ILE A 186 -20.96 4.26 15.65
N GLU A 187 -22.00 5.00 15.29
CA GLU A 187 -22.64 4.87 13.98
C GLU A 187 -21.81 5.58 12.91
N ILE A 188 -21.66 4.94 11.76
CA ILE A 188 -20.82 5.42 10.65
C ILE A 188 -21.74 5.63 9.44
N PRO A 189 -22.10 6.88 9.11
CA PRO A 189 -23.03 7.17 8.02
C PRO A 189 -22.44 6.81 6.64
N ALA A 190 -21.13 7.02 6.46
CA ALA A 190 -20.42 6.66 5.24
C ALA A 190 -18.93 6.51 5.53
N ALA A 191 -18.32 5.50 4.92
CA ALA A 191 -16.88 5.31 4.87
C ALA A 191 -16.50 4.75 3.51
N TYR A 192 -15.23 4.89 3.17
CA TYR A 192 -14.68 4.37 1.93
C TYR A 192 -13.68 3.27 2.25
N LYS A 193 -13.41 2.41 1.27
CA LYS A 193 -12.45 1.32 1.42
C LYS A 193 -11.46 1.29 0.27
N VAL A 194 -10.34 0.62 0.54
CA VAL A 194 -9.33 0.25 -0.44
C VAL A 194 -9.20 -1.27 -0.48
N PHE A 195 -8.41 -1.79 -1.42
CA PHE A 195 -8.21 -3.22 -1.50
C PHE A 195 -7.30 -3.72 -0.37
N ILE A 196 -7.70 -4.81 0.28
CA ILE A 196 -6.83 -5.62 1.13
C ILE A 196 -7.07 -7.10 0.79
N GLY A 197 -5.98 -7.84 0.59
CA GLY A 197 -6.07 -9.27 0.30
C GLY A 197 -6.67 -10.05 1.48
N GLU A 198 -7.61 -10.96 1.20
CA GLU A 198 -8.20 -11.84 2.21
C GLU A 198 -7.20 -12.88 2.71
N GLU A 199 -6.35 -13.37 1.80
CA GLU A 199 -5.30 -14.35 2.09
C GLU A 199 -3.91 -13.69 2.15
N PRO A 200 -3.02 -14.12 3.07
CA PRO A 200 -1.66 -13.63 3.12
C PRO A 200 -0.87 -13.96 1.85
N GLN A 201 -0.08 -13.00 1.40
CA GLN A 201 1.00 -13.18 0.43
C GLN A 201 2.27 -13.65 1.15
N VAL A 202 3.21 -14.21 0.40
CA VAL A 202 4.52 -14.65 0.91
C VAL A 202 5.60 -13.68 0.48
N TYR A 203 6.40 -13.20 1.43
CA TYR A 203 7.56 -12.36 1.23
C TYR A 203 8.82 -13.22 1.28
N PHE A 204 9.63 -13.21 0.22
CA PHE A 204 10.72 -14.18 0.06
C PHE A 204 12.00 -13.65 -0.58
N ARG A 205 12.09 -12.35 -0.90
CA ARG A 205 13.36 -11.74 -1.37
C ARG A 205 13.73 -10.46 -0.63
N GLY A 206 15.04 -10.22 -0.53
CA GLY A 206 15.65 -9.07 0.14
C GLY A 206 15.48 -7.75 -0.65
N PRO A 207 15.96 -6.64 -0.10
CA PRO A 207 15.81 -5.31 -0.71
C PRO A 207 16.65 -5.13 -1.98
N GLU A 208 16.37 -4.07 -2.73
CA GLU A 208 17.30 -3.53 -3.71
C GLU A 208 18.47 -2.88 -2.97
N ILE A 209 19.70 -3.19 -3.38
CA ILE A 209 20.92 -2.68 -2.74
C ILE A 209 21.48 -1.55 -3.61
N LEU A 210 21.48 -0.34 -3.06
CA LEU A 210 21.96 0.87 -3.71
C LEU A 210 23.34 1.26 -3.16
N PHE A 211 24.30 1.52 -4.06
CA PHE A 211 25.62 2.05 -3.74
C PHE A 211 25.75 3.50 -4.22
N PRO A 212 26.46 4.37 -3.49
CA PRO A 212 26.75 5.72 -3.96
C PRO A 212 27.57 5.66 -5.25
N THR A 213 27.21 6.49 -6.21
CA THR A 213 27.87 6.57 -7.51
C THR A 213 29.33 7.02 -7.34
N SER A 214 30.28 6.35 -8.02
CA SER A 214 31.69 6.74 -8.01
C SER A 214 31.91 8.11 -8.68
N LEU A 215 33.03 8.80 -8.38
CA LEU A 215 33.35 10.10 -8.99
C LEU A 215 33.44 10.04 -10.53
N GLU A 216 33.73 8.86 -11.08
CA GLU A 216 33.88 8.61 -12.53
C GLU A 216 32.51 8.43 -13.23
N ASP A 217 31.48 8.01 -12.48
CA ASP A 217 30.11 7.77 -12.98
C ASP A 217 29.16 8.97 -12.77
N ALA A 218 29.67 10.06 -12.18
CA ALA A 218 28.94 11.29 -11.86
C ALA A 218 28.39 12.06 -13.08
N THR A 219 28.78 11.66 -14.30
CA THR A 219 28.28 12.22 -15.56
C THR A 219 26.78 11.94 -15.81
N SER A 220 26.19 10.97 -15.09
CA SER A 220 24.79 10.57 -15.24
C SER A 220 23.79 11.33 -14.34
N GLY A 221 24.26 12.17 -13.42
CA GLY A 221 23.41 12.88 -12.46
C GLY A 221 22.71 11.99 -11.42
N LYS A 222 22.93 10.66 -11.45
CA LYS A 222 22.39 9.71 -10.46
C LYS A 222 23.31 9.63 -9.25
N GLN A 223 22.75 9.84 -8.06
CA GLN A 223 23.49 9.80 -6.79
C GLN A 223 23.75 8.37 -6.29
N PHE A 224 22.94 7.40 -6.74
CA PHE A 224 23.06 5.99 -6.36
C PHE A 224 22.86 5.06 -7.57
N VAL A 225 23.55 3.92 -7.56
CA VAL A 225 23.44 2.84 -8.55
C VAL A 225 23.11 1.52 -7.85
N ALA A 226 22.19 0.74 -8.40
CA ALA A 226 21.81 -0.55 -7.85
C ALA A 226 22.83 -1.65 -8.21
N ASP A 227 23.17 -2.50 -7.25
CA ASP A 227 24.00 -3.69 -7.48
C ASP A 227 23.13 -4.86 -7.91
N SER A 228 23.25 -5.24 -9.19
CA SER A 228 22.44 -6.31 -9.77
C SER A 228 22.68 -7.72 -9.22
N ALA A 229 23.82 -7.98 -8.55
CA ALA A 229 24.14 -9.28 -7.97
C ALA A 229 23.61 -9.40 -6.54
N LEU A 230 23.63 -8.32 -5.77
CA LEU A 230 23.19 -8.29 -4.38
C LEU A 230 21.70 -7.92 -4.23
N SER A 231 21.14 -7.18 -5.19
CA SER A 231 19.74 -6.73 -5.15
C SER A 231 18.77 -7.88 -5.27
N TYR A 232 17.74 -7.85 -4.43
CA TYR A 232 16.65 -8.81 -4.40
C TYR A 232 17.09 -10.28 -4.26
N ALA A 233 18.18 -10.54 -3.54
CA ALA A 233 18.58 -11.91 -3.22
C ALA A 233 17.44 -12.69 -2.52
N PHE A 234 17.35 -13.99 -2.73
CA PHE A 234 16.40 -14.82 -1.99
C PHE A 234 16.67 -14.74 -0.49
N LEU A 235 15.62 -14.57 0.30
CA LEU A 235 15.74 -14.62 1.75
C LEU A 235 16.14 -16.03 2.18
N PRO A 236 16.97 -16.17 3.23
CA PRO A 236 17.14 -17.43 3.92
C PRO A 236 15.78 -18.02 4.30
N LYS A 237 15.61 -19.33 4.21
CA LYS A 237 14.33 -20.03 4.49
C LYS A 237 13.69 -19.64 5.83
N HIS A 238 14.51 -19.39 6.86
CA HIS A 238 14.10 -18.98 8.19
C HIS A 238 13.69 -17.50 8.33
N GLN A 239 13.72 -16.74 7.23
CA GLN A 239 13.33 -15.33 7.14
C GLN A 239 12.14 -15.12 6.19
N ILE A 240 11.66 -16.15 5.50
CA ILE A 240 10.45 -16.06 4.66
C ILE A 240 9.25 -15.86 5.58
N PHE A 241 8.36 -14.91 5.26
CA PHE A 241 7.25 -14.55 6.13
C PHE A 241 5.96 -14.20 5.35
N PRO A 242 4.78 -14.38 5.97
CA PRO A 242 3.52 -13.96 5.38
C PRO A 242 3.22 -12.48 5.67
N PHE A 243 2.46 -11.83 4.78
CA PHE A 243 1.93 -10.48 4.98
C PHE A 243 0.58 -10.31 4.28
N PHE A 244 -0.24 -9.34 4.69
CA PHE A 244 -1.43 -8.97 3.92
C PHE A 244 -1.09 -7.81 2.98
N GLU A 245 -1.50 -7.87 1.72
CA GLU A 245 -1.30 -6.76 0.79
C GLU A 245 -2.45 -5.76 0.90
N LEU A 246 -2.16 -4.51 1.25
CA LEU A 246 -3.10 -3.37 1.25
C LEU A 246 -2.78 -2.46 0.06
N ARG A 247 -3.64 -2.38 -0.96
CA ARG A 247 -3.38 -1.54 -2.16
C ARG A 247 -4.13 -0.23 -2.10
N SER A 248 -3.40 0.88 -2.24
CA SER A 248 -4.01 2.19 -2.39
C SER A 248 -3.17 3.06 -3.33
N ALA A 249 -3.83 3.69 -4.28
CA ALA A 249 -3.20 4.59 -5.24
C ALA A 249 -3.31 6.04 -4.78
N ALA A 250 -2.16 6.71 -4.64
CA ALA A 250 -2.12 8.15 -4.37
C ALA A 250 -2.51 8.93 -5.64
N PRO A 251 -3.00 10.18 -5.52
CA PRO A 251 -3.17 11.05 -6.67
C PRO A 251 -1.84 11.24 -7.42
N GLU A 252 -1.86 11.14 -8.74
CA GLU A 252 -0.66 11.31 -9.58
C GLU A 252 -0.55 12.76 -10.05
N LEU A 253 0.51 13.47 -9.61
CA LEU A 253 0.75 14.88 -9.92
C LEU A 253 1.89 15.09 -10.92
N VAL A 254 2.33 14.05 -11.63
CA VAL A 254 3.43 14.14 -12.60
C VAL A 254 3.05 15.05 -13.77
N THR A 255 1.84 14.86 -14.30
CA THR A 255 1.31 15.61 -15.45
C THR A 255 0.31 16.70 -15.03
N ARG A 256 -0.06 16.76 -13.75
CA ARG A 256 -1.02 17.71 -13.19
C ARG A 256 -0.34 18.53 -12.09
N LYS A 257 -0.33 19.86 -12.25
CA LYS A 257 0.02 20.78 -11.17
C LYS A 257 -1.24 21.34 -10.54
N ILE A 258 -1.26 21.39 -9.21
CA ILE A 258 -2.33 22.06 -8.47
C ILE A 258 -1.86 23.50 -8.28
N ASP A 259 -2.67 24.45 -8.77
CA ASP A 259 -2.39 25.87 -8.57
C ASP A 259 -2.59 26.20 -7.08
N SER A 260 -1.53 26.65 -6.42
CA SER A 260 -1.55 27.01 -5.00
C SER A 260 -2.43 28.24 -4.71
N ASN A 261 -2.72 29.06 -5.72
CA ASN A 261 -3.61 30.22 -5.58
C ASN A 261 -5.09 29.84 -5.77
N ASP A 262 -5.37 28.70 -6.39
CA ASP A 262 -6.71 28.16 -6.52
C ASP A 262 -7.10 27.40 -5.25
N LYS A 263 -7.79 28.12 -4.36
CA LYS A 263 -8.24 27.57 -3.08
C LYS A 263 -9.20 26.38 -3.25
N GLU A 264 -9.99 26.36 -4.31
CA GLU A 264 -10.94 25.28 -4.57
C GLU A 264 -10.20 24.01 -5.00
N ALA A 265 -9.28 24.13 -5.95
CA ALA A 265 -8.44 23.00 -6.38
C ALA A 265 -7.57 22.43 -5.26
N VAL A 266 -6.98 23.29 -4.42
CA VAL A 266 -6.22 22.86 -3.24
C VAL A 266 -7.12 22.14 -2.23
N SER A 267 -8.33 22.65 -2.01
CA SER A 267 -9.30 22.01 -1.11
C SER A 267 -9.74 20.65 -1.62
N GLU A 268 -10.11 20.54 -2.90
CA GLU A 268 -10.52 19.27 -3.53
C GLU A 268 -9.42 18.21 -3.44
N TYR A 269 -8.18 18.58 -3.77
CA TYR A 269 -7.03 17.68 -3.65
C TYR A 269 -6.78 17.22 -2.21
N THR A 270 -6.86 18.16 -1.26
CA THR A 270 -6.67 17.84 0.17
C THR A 270 -7.76 16.89 0.66
N GLN A 271 -9.02 17.09 0.24
CA GLN A 271 -10.13 16.20 0.55
C GLN A 271 -9.96 14.83 -0.10
N ASP A 272 -9.48 14.75 -1.35
CA ASP A 272 -9.19 13.50 -2.04
C ASP A 272 -8.13 12.67 -1.31
N LEU A 273 -7.03 13.31 -0.91
CA LEU A 273 -5.99 12.69 -0.08
C LEU A 273 -6.54 12.20 1.26
N SER A 274 -7.30 13.06 1.96
CA SER A 274 -7.89 12.73 3.26
C SER A 274 -8.83 11.53 3.16
N ARG A 275 -9.70 11.49 2.15
CA ARG A 275 -10.61 10.38 1.89
C ARG A 275 -9.86 9.07 1.64
N ARG A 276 -8.81 9.10 0.80
CA ARG A 276 -8.03 7.90 0.49
C ARG A 276 -7.25 7.37 1.68
N ILE A 277 -6.63 8.24 2.48
CA ILE A 277 -5.93 7.86 3.70
C ILE A 277 -6.92 7.33 4.75
N ALA A 278 -8.08 7.98 4.92
CA ALA A 278 -9.15 7.46 5.77
C ALA A 278 -9.57 6.06 5.31
N ALA A 279 -9.77 5.86 4.00
CA ALA A 279 -10.14 4.56 3.44
C ALA A 279 -9.10 3.47 3.72
N GLN A 280 -7.79 3.77 3.68
CA GLN A 280 -6.75 2.82 4.10
C GLN A 280 -6.93 2.38 5.55
N LEU A 281 -7.11 3.34 6.46
CA LEU A 281 -7.22 3.06 7.90
C LEU A 281 -8.55 2.39 8.26
N ASP A 282 -9.66 2.82 7.67
CA ASP A 282 -10.98 2.23 7.88
C ASP A 282 -11.01 0.79 7.36
N THR A 283 -10.39 0.52 6.20
CA THR A 283 -10.24 -0.85 5.67
C THR A 283 -9.47 -1.75 6.64
N LEU A 284 -8.37 -1.25 7.21
CA LEU A 284 -7.60 -2.00 8.21
C LEU A 284 -8.45 -2.35 9.43
N LEU A 285 -9.16 -1.37 9.99
CA LEU A 285 -10.00 -1.58 11.17
C LEU A 285 -11.21 -2.48 10.88
N GLU A 286 -11.86 -2.32 9.73
CA GLU A 286 -12.96 -3.20 9.30
C GLU A 286 -12.49 -4.66 9.20
N LYS A 287 -11.29 -4.91 8.64
CA LYS A 287 -10.65 -6.25 8.63
C LYS A 287 -9.98 -6.66 9.95
N GLY A 288 -10.19 -5.90 11.03
CA GLY A 288 -9.65 -6.19 12.35
C GLY A 288 -8.12 -6.13 12.46
N LYS A 289 -7.47 -5.44 11.52
CA LYS A 289 -6.02 -5.23 11.50
C LYS A 289 -5.69 -3.97 12.32
N THR A 290 -5.17 -4.19 13.52
CA THR A 290 -4.74 -3.09 14.41
C THR A 290 -3.27 -2.74 14.28
N ASN A 291 -2.53 -3.45 13.41
CA ASN A 291 -1.13 -3.21 13.15
C ASN A 291 -0.93 -3.12 11.64
N ALA A 292 -0.03 -2.26 11.14
CA ALA A 292 0.26 -2.14 9.70
C ALA A 292 1.63 -1.49 9.43
N ILE A 293 2.19 -1.83 8.27
CA ILE A 293 3.35 -1.17 7.67
C ILE A 293 2.83 -0.24 6.56
N LEU A 294 3.01 1.06 6.76
CA LEU A 294 2.61 2.13 5.84
C LEU A 294 3.87 2.72 5.17
N GLY A 295 3.87 4.02 4.87
CA GLY A 295 5.06 4.71 4.36
C GLY A 295 4.75 6.09 3.80
N ALA A 296 5.71 6.68 3.09
CA ALA A 296 5.57 7.98 2.43
C ALA A 296 4.72 7.90 1.15
N TRP A 297 3.44 7.59 1.33
CA TRP A 297 2.49 7.27 0.26
C TRP A 297 2.32 8.42 -0.75
N GLY A 298 2.73 8.17 -2.00
CA GLY A 298 2.62 9.15 -3.09
C GLY A 298 3.70 10.24 -3.12
N CYS A 299 4.63 10.27 -2.16
CA CYS A 299 5.65 11.32 -1.99
C CYS A 299 6.92 11.09 -2.84
N GLY A 300 6.94 10.06 -3.69
CA GLY A 300 8.02 9.75 -4.63
C GLY A 300 7.64 10.10 -6.06
N SER A 301 7.48 9.08 -6.92
CA SER A 301 7.16 9.25 -8.34
C SER A 301 5.89 10.06 -8.61
N PHE A 302 4.92 10.05 -7.69
CA PHE A 302 3.64 10.77 -7.86
C PHE A 302 3.67 12.23 -7.39
N LYS A 303 4.80 12.69 -6.84
CA LYS A 303 5.08 14.11 -6.51
C LYS A 303 4.10 14.76 -5.54
N ASN A 304 3.44 13.98 -4.67
CA ASN A 304 2.65 14.55 -3.57
C ASN A 304 3.58 15.22 -2.54
N ASP A 305 3.13 16.33 -1.96
CA ASP A 305 3.87 17.03 -0.90
C ASP A 305 3.92 16.15 0.37
N PRO A 306 5.12 15.74 0.84
CA PRO A 306 5.25 14.93 2.05
C PRO A 306 4.74 15.64 3.30
N GLU A 307 4.79 16.97 3.39
CA GLU A 307 4.29 17.69 4.57
C GLU A 307 2.77 17.62 4.65
N LEU A 308 2.07 17.84 3.53
CA LEU A 308 0.63 17.64 3.45
C LEU A 308 0.22 16.20 3.75
N VAL A 309 0.87 15.21 3.12
CA VAL A 309 0.53 13.78 3.31
C VAL A 309 0.75 13.35 4.76
N ALA A 310 1.87 13.71 5.38
CA ALA A 310 2.15 13.36 6.78
C ALA A 310 1.16 14.03 7.75
N ARG A 311 0.77 15.29 7.51
CA ARG A 311 -0.26 15.98 8.29
C ARG A 311 -1.63 15.32 8.18
N ILE A 312 -2.01 14.87 6.99
CA ILE A 312 -3.27 14.16 6.78
C ILE A 312 -3.24 12.80 7.47
N TYR A 313 -2.15 12.03 7.34
CA TYR A 313 -1.99 10.78 8.10
C TYR A 313 -2.12 11.01 9.59
N ARG A 314 -1.49 12.06 10.14
CA ARG A 314 -1.60 12.40 11.57
C ARG A 314 -3.06 12.59 11.97
N LYS A 315 -3.75 13.50 11.27
CA LYS A 315 -5.17 13.82 11.53
C LYS A 315 -6.03 12.57 11.44
N GLU A 316 -5.85 11.76 10.40
CA GLU A 316 -6.63 10.54 10.18
C GLU A 316 -6.28 9.41 11.16
N ILE A 317 -5.05 9.33 11.68
CA ILE A 317 -4.68 8.37 12.73
C ILE A 317 -5.29 8.80 14.06
N GLU A 318 -5.13 10.07 14.47
CA GLU A 318 -5.62 10.60 15.75
C GLU A 318 -7.13 10.36 15.93
N LYS A 319 -7.90 10.53 14.85
CA LYS A 319 -9.34 10.23 14.76
C LYS A 319 -9.76 8.83 15.25
N ARG A 320 -8.87 7.84 15.13
CA ARG A 320 -9.13 6.41 15.36
C ARG A 320 -7.99 5.74 16.14
N ALA A 321 -7.17 6.52 16.84
CA ALA A 321 -5.95 6.09 17.49
C ALA A 321 -6.18 4.96 18.51
N GLN A 322 -7.29 5.03 19.24
CA GLN A 322 -7.68 4.04 20.26
C GLN A 322 -7.90 2.62 19.69
N HIS A 323 -8.12 2.48 18.38
CA HIS A 323 -8.40 1.20 17.73
C HIS A 323 -7.18 0.59 17.04
N PHE A 324 -6.08 1.33 16.96
CA PHE A 324 -4.80 0.81 16.49
C PHE A 324 -3.91 0.42 17.67
N GLN A 325 -3.03 -0.53 17.39
CA GLN A 325 -1.97 -0.96 18.29
C GLN A 325 -0.64 -0.43 17.76
N HIS A 326 -0.21 -0.84 16.57
CA HIS A 326 1.12 -0.49 16.06
C HIS A 326 1.13 -0.11 14.57
N LEU A 327 1.39 1.16 14.25
CA LEU A 327 1.56 1.62 12.88
C LEU A 327 3.02 1.99 12.65
N VAL A 328 3.64 1.43 11.60
CA VAL A 328 5.05 1.70 11.30
C VAL A 328 5.18 2.35 9.93
N PHE A 329 5.94 3.43 9.84
CA PHE A 329 6.29 4.12 8.62
C PHE A 329 7.79 3.94 8.34
N PRO A 330 8.18 2.82 7.70
CA PRO A 330 9.53 2.67 7.16
C PRO A 330 9.68 3.55 5.91
N ILE A 331 10.63 4.48 5.95
CA ILE A 331 10.87 5.42 4.87
C ILE A 331 12.37 5.46 4.63
N ILE A 332 12.81 5.12 3.42
CA ILE A 332 14.15 5.43 2.94
C ILE A 332 14.01 6.66 2.06
N ASP A 333 14.81 7.68 2.36
CA ASP A 333 14.92 8.84 1.49
C ASP A 333 15.71 8.44 0.24
N VAL A 334 15.09 8.68 -0.92
CA VAL A 334 15.76 8.56 -2.21
C VAL A 334 16.01 9.98 -2.72
N GLU A 335 17.23 10.24 -3.19
CA GLU A 335 17.66 11.55 -3.73
C GLU A 335 17.70 12.69 -2.67
N ASN A 336 17.48 13.94 -3.09
CA ASN A 336 17.46 15.15 -2.24
C ASN A 336 16.12 15.34 -1.48
N VAL A 337 15.32 14.29 -1.33
CA VAL A 337 13.99 14.37 -0.70
C VAL A 337 14.08 13.92 0.76
N THR A 338 13.59 14.73 1.69
CA THR A 338 13.64 14.46 3.13
C THR A 338 12.32 13.91 3.66
N ASN A 339 11.76 12.88 3.01
CA ASN A 339 10.47 12.29 3.40
C ASN A 339 10.51 11.74 4.82
N PHE A 340 11.59 11.06 5.19
CA PHE A 340 11.77 10.49 6.53
C PHE A 340 11.69 11.57 7.60
N GLN A 341 12.39 12.69 7.43
CA GLN A 341 12.39 13.78 8.43
C GLN A 341 11.01 14.41 8.60
N VAL A 342 10.30 14.62 7.49
CA VAL A 342 8.94 15.18 7.51
C VAL A 342 7.98 14.24 8.23
N PHE A 343 7.95 12.96 7.85
CA PHE A 343 7.06 11.99 8.49
C PHE A 343 7.43 11.80 9.97
N LYS A 344 8.72 11.77 10.30
CA LYS A 344 9.18 11.64 11.68
C LYS A 344 8.69 12.81 12.54
N LYS A 345 8.81 14.05 12.04
CA LYS A 345 8.30 15.26 12.71
C LYS A 345 6.81 15.15 13.06
N TYR A 346 5.98 14.64 12.14
CA TYR A 346 4.53 14.66 12.31
C TYR A 346 3.95 13.43 13.00
N LEU A 347 4.55 12.26 12.83
CA LEU A 347 3.94 10.97 13.17
C LEU A 347 4.67 10.18 14.25
N ASP A 348 5.99 10.35 14.40
CA ASP A 348 6.77 9.49 15.29
C ASP A 348 6.36 9.68 16.75
N GLY A 349 6.10 8.57 17.45
CA GLY A 349 5.70 8.59 18.85
C GLY A 349 4.23 8.94 19.13
N LEU A 350 3.38 9.12 18.11
CA LEU A 350 1.93 9.26 18.35
C LEU A 350 1.40 8.04 19.13
N GLU A 351 0.72 8.30 20.23
CA GLU A 351 0.15 7.24 21.09
C GLU A 351 -1.08 6.61 20.44
N LEU A 352 -1.17 5.28 20.54
CA LEU A 352 -2.29 4.48 20.04
C LEU A 352 -2.94 3.70 21.20
N GLY A 353 -4.05 3.01 20.93
CA GLY A 353 -4.78 2.24 21.93
C GLY A 353 -5.30 3.09 23.09
N HIS A 354 -5.46 2.48 24.27
CA HIS A 354 -5.96 3.17 25.47
C HIS A 354 -5.07 4.34 25.96
N LEU A 355 -3.82 4.43 25.52
CA LEU A 355 -2.94 5.55 25.88
C LEU A 355 -3.42 6.85 25.22
N ALA A 356 -3.96 6.77 24.00
CA ALA A 356 -4.50 7.93 23.28
C ALA A 356 -5.67 8.62 24.02
N GLU A 357 -6.46 7.88 24.80
CA GLU A 357 -7.57 8.42 25.61
C GLU A 357 -7.11 9.36 26.72
N LYS A 358 -5.95 9.06 27.35
CA LYS A 358 -5.42 9.85 28.48
C LYS A 358 -4.92 11.22 28.04
N THR A 359 -4.26 11.26 26.88
CA THR A 359 -3.69 12.49 26.31
C THR A 359 -4.78 13.45 25.81
N HIS A 360 -5.92 12.92 25.33
CA HIS A 360 -7.09 13.73 24.96
C HIS A 360 -7.90 14.22 26.16
N SER A 361 -7.92 13.49 27.27
CA SER A 361 -8.65 13.90 28.49
C SER A 361 -8.04 15.14 29.18
N GLN A 362 -6.78 15.50 28.86
CA GLN A 362 -6.12 16.71 29.38
C GLN A 362 -6.31 17.95 28.49
N ASN A 363 -6.66 17.78 27.21
CA ASN A 363 -6.95 18.88 26.28
C ASN A 363 -8.48 18.99 26.09
N LYS A 364 -9.09 19.97 26.78
CA LYS A 364 -10.54 20.21 26.81
C LYS A 364 -11.12 20.63 25.44
N THR A 365 -11.36 19.67 24.56
CA THR A 365 -12.43 19.73 23.56
C THR A 365 -12.85 18.30 23.22
N PRO A 366 -14.06 17.85 23.60
CA PRO A 366 -14.52 16.52 23.21
C PRO A 366 -14.64 16.50 21.69
N TYR A 367 -13.78 15.70 21.05
CA TYR A 367 -13.86 15.46 19.61
C TYR A 367 -15.23 14.84 19.33
N ASN A 368 -16.05 15.49 18.50
CA ASN A 368 -17.34 14.93 18.10
C ASN A 368 -17.04 13.68 17.25
N ARG A 369 -17.22 12.48 17.82
CA ARG A 369 -16.93 11.23 17.11
C ARG A 369 -17.77 11.05 15.83
N TYR A 370 -18.88 11.78 15.68
CA TYR A 370 -19.67 11.77 14.45
C TYR A 370 -19.07 12.65 13.34
N SER A 371 -18.20 13.63 13.65
CA SER A 371 -17.48 14.42 12.64
C SER A 371 -16.38 13.63 11.92
N LEU A 372 -16.12 12.38 12.34
CA LEU A 372 -15.19 11.46 11.67
C LEU A 372 -15.63 11.13 10.24
N TYR A 373 -16.94 11.05 10.04
CA TYR A 373 -17.59 10.54 8.83
C TYR A 373 -18.65 11.48 8.27
N ALA A 374 -18.91 12.61 8.95
CA ALA A 374 -19.70 13.67 8.38
C ALA A 374 -18.97 14.20 7.13
N SER A 375 -19.60 14.06 5.97
CA SER A 375 -19.21 14.82 4.80
C SER A 375 -19.32 16.30 5.13
N ASP A 376 -18.30 17.10 4.77
CA ASP A 376 -18.42 18.56 4.68
C ASP A 376 -19.35 18.95 3.51
N GLN A 377 -20.53 18.31 3.42
CA GLN A 377 -21.62 18.77 2.59
C GLN A 377 -22.33 19.86 3.38
N LYS A 378 -21.83 21.10 3.25
CA LYS A 378 -22.74 22.23 3.23
C LYS A 378 -23.61 22.03 1.98
N GLU A 379 -24.74 21.36 2.15
CA GLU A 379 -25.86 21.55 1.24
C GLU A 379 -26.17 23.06 1.26
N ASN A 380 -25.91 23.72 0.14
CA ASN A 380 -26.49 25.03 -0.13
C ASN A 380 -28.01 24.82 -0.20
N VAL A 381 -28.67 24.96 0.95
CA VAL A 381 -30.11 25.16 1.00
C VAL A 381 -30.36 26.48 0.28
N PRO A 382 -31.09 26.51 -0.85
CA PRO A 382 -31.48 27.77 -1.46
C PRO A 382 -32.32 28.53 -0.44
N SER A 383 -31.92 29.77 -0.14
CA SER A 383 -32.74 30.70 0.64
C SER A 383 -34.12 30.75 0.00
N GLN A 384 -35.13 30.30 0.73
CA GLN A 384 -36.52 30.59 0.39
C GLN A 384 -36.70 32.10 0.47
N GLU A 385 -36.67 32.77 -0.67
CA GLU A 385 -37.23 34.12 -0.78
C GLU A 385 -38.73 34.01 -0.58
N GLU A 386 -39.18 34.50 0.58
CA GLU A 386 -40.57 34.78 0.86
C GLU A 386 -41.11 35.82 -0.12
N THR A 387 -41.70 35.38 -1.23
CA THR A 387 -42.58 36.24 -2.02
C THR A 387 -43.88 36.47 -1.26
N LYS A 388 -43.91 37.51 -0.43
CA LYS A 388 -45.15 38.16 0.04
C LYS A 388 -45.28 39.54 -0.59
N SER A 389 -46.12 39.57 -1.62
CA SER A 389 -47.17 40.56 -1.90
C SER A 389 -46.79 42.05 -1.94
N ARG A 390 -47.00 42.67 -3.12
CA ARG A 390 -48.07 43.65 -3.28
C ARG A 390 -48.30 44.03 -4.74
N CYS A 391 -49.52 43.72 -5.18
CA CYS A 391 -50.19 44.32 -6.32
C CYS A 391 -50.31 45.84 -6.10
N THR A 392 -49.86 46.68 -7.03
CA THR A 392 -50.33 48.05 -7.17
C THR A 392 -50.27 48.48 -8.63
N LEU A 393 -51.41 48.99 -9.09
CA LEU A 393 -51.68 49.55 -10.41
C LEU A 393 -50.68 50.63 -10.84
N LEU A 394 -50.26 50.59 -12.11
CA LEU A 394 -50.63 51.56 -13.15
C LEU A 394 -50.15 51.07 -14.53
#